data_AF-A0A9D9X519-F1
#
_entry.id   AF-A0A9D9X519-F1
#
_cell.length_a   1.000
_cell.length_b   1.000
_cell.length_c   1.000
_cell.angle_alpha   90.00
_cell.angle_beta   90.00
_cell.angle_gamma   90.00
#
_symmetry.space_group_name_H-M   'P 1'
#
loop_
_entity.id
_entity.type
_entity.pdbx_description
1 polymer ?
#
loop_
_entity_poly.entity_id
_entity_poly.type
_entity_poly.pdbx_seq_one_letter_code
_entity_poly.pdbx_strand_id
1 'polypeptide(L)'
;MAKRPSGDWIINFGTRSEGEAALFEPVFEYAASHIKAERQKSKTLKNREQWWLFERARPEMFEAFGARPRYLATCLVAKHRFFVWQDRCVVPENVVIVVARSDDITFGILHSRFHELWSLRMCTFLGVGNDPRYTPTTCFETFPFPEGMTPKDTKLGAPDTPTAKTIEEAAKKLDELRNSWLNPAEWTDWVITPQEQAAGFPKRPVAKPGHESDLKTRTLTNLYNQRPTWLAIAHEALDKAVAAAYGWKDYSPQWTDEDILRRLLALNLERGTEQISAKG
;
A
#
# COMPACT_ATOMS: atom_id res chain seq x y z
N MET A 1 -2.90 -7.34 -5.02
CA MET A 1 -2.03 -6.14 -5.16
C MET A 1 -1.06 -6.28 -6.33
N ALA A 2 -0.06 -7.17 -6.29
CA ALA A 2 0.80 -7.42 -7.46
C ALA A 2 0.06 -8.22 -8.55
N LYS A 3 -0.76 -9.19 -8.12
CA LYS A 3 -1.69 -9.94 -8.97
C LYS A 3 -3.08 -9.31 -8.96
N ARG A 4 -3.91 -9.73 -9.93
CA ARG A 4 -5.35 -9.46 -9.97
C ARG A 4 -6.04 -10.01 -8.70
N PRO A 5 -7.12 -9.37 -8.22
CA PRO A 5 -7.95 -9.94 -7.15
C PRO A 5 -8.47 -11.33 -7.56
N SER A 6 -8.44 -12.30 -6.65
CA SER A 6 -8.96 -13.65 -6.90
C SER A 6 -10.49 -13.73 -6.87
N GLY A 7 -11.14 -12.73 -6.25
CA GLY A 7 -12.59 -12.77 -5.98
C GLY A 7 -12.96 -13.53 -4.71
N ASP A 8 -11.96 -13.97 -3.93
CA ASP A 8 -12.18 -14.66 -2.66
C ASP A 8 -12.60 -13.69 -1.55
N TRP A 9 -13.35 -14.22 -0.59
CA TRP A 9 -13.82 -13.51 0.59
C TRP A 9 -13.18 -14.08 1.86
N ILE A 10 -12.95 -13.21 2.84
CA ILE A 10 -12.39 -13.59 4.14
C ILE A 10 -13.43 -13.33 5.22
N ILE A 11 -13.66 -14.34 6.06
CA ILE A 11 -14.45 -14.19 7.29
C ILE A 11 -13.57 -13.54 8.35
N ASN A 12 -13.93 -12.33 8.78
CA ASN A 12 -13.19 -11.57 9.79
C ASN A 12 -14.12 -11.10 10.91
N PHE A 13 -14.12 -11.80 12.03
CA PHE A 13 -14.88 -11.40 13.23
C PHE A 13 -14.20 -10.28 14.04
N GLY A 14 -13.01 -9.81 13.63
CA GLY A 14 -12.23 -8.81 14.34
C GLY A 14 -11.64 -9.35 15.64
N THR A 15 -11.99 -8.73 16.76
CA THR A 15 -11.57 -9.14 18.11
C THR A 15 -12.75 -9.59 18.99
N ARG A 16 -13.90 -9.88 18.37
CA ARG A 16 -15.13 -10.31 19.05
C ARG A 16 -14.93 -11.62 19.81
N SER A 17 -15.58 -11.74 20.96
CA SER A 17 -15.72 -13.01 21.68
C SER A 17 -16.46 -14.05 20.84
N GLU A 18 -16.39 -15.33 21.23
CA GLU A 18 -17.10 -16.40 20.51
C GLU A 18 -18.60 -16.15 20.47
N GLY A 19 -19.18 -15.70 21.60
CA GLY A 19 -20.60 -15.38 21.70
C GLY A 19 -21.02 -14.24 20.78
N GLU A 20 -20.24 -13.15 20.72
CA GLU A 20 -20.51 -12.04 19.80
C GLU A 20 -20.32 -12.43 18.33
N ALA A 21 -19.35 -13.29 18.02
CA ALA A 21 -19.15 -13.83 16.67
C ALA A 21 -20.29 -14.76 16.26
N ALA A 22 -20.82 -15.55 17.20
CA ALA A 22 -21.94 -16.47 16.98
C ALA A 22 -23.26 -15.78 16.62
N LEU A 23 -23.43 -14.50 16.97
CA LEU A 23 -24.59 -13.70 16.53
C LEU A 23 -24.64 -13.50 15.01
N PHE A 24 -23.53 -13.72 14.31
CA PHE A 24 -23.48 -13.76 12.84
C PHE A 24 -23.73 -15.18 12.35
N GLU A 25 -24.88 -15.75 12.72
CA GLU A 25 -25.18 -17.19 12.68
C GLU A 25 -24.73 -17.90 11.39
N PRO A 26 -25.12 -17.45 10.17
CA PRO A 26 -24.79 -18.21 8.95
C PRO A 26 -23.28 -18.28 8.68
N VAL A 27 -22.56 -17.19 8.98
CA VAL A 27 -21.12 -17.10 8.75
C VAL A 27 -20.34 -17.83 9.84
N PHE A 28 -20.83 -17.77 11.08
CA PHE A 28 -20.24 -18.48 12.20
C PHE A 28 -20.40 -20.00 12.06
N GLU A 29 -21.58 -20.49 11.66
CA GLU A 29 -21.83 -21.90 11.37
C GLU A 29 -20.96 -22.41 10.21
N TYR A 30 -20.80 -21.62 9.16
CA TYR A 30 -19.87 -21.92 8.07
C TYR A 30 -18.43 -22.05 8.60
N ALA A 31 -17.96 -21.09 9.39
CA ALA A 31 -16.63 -21.14 9.97
C ALA A 31 -16.46 -22.35 10.91
N ALA A 32 -17.47 -22.67 11.72
CA ALA A 32 -17.45 -23.79 12.64
C ALA A 32 -17.33 -25.13 11.90
N SER A 33 -18.06 -25.29 10.80
CA SER A 33 -18.07 -26.52 10.00
C SER A 33 -16.83 -26.70 9.12
N HIS A 34 -16.22 -25.60 8.63
CA HIS A 34 -15.12 -25.67 7.65
C HIS A 34 -13.73 -25.36 8.23
N ILE A 35 -13.65 -24.54 9.29
CA ILE A 35 -12.38 -23.96 9.77
C ILE A 35 -11.98 -24.53 11.13
N LYS A 36 -12.94 -24.76 12.05
CA LYS A 36 -12.68 -25.13 13.45
C LYS A 36 -11.79 -26.35 13.61
N ALA A 37 -12.12 -27.45 12.93
CA ALA A 37 -11.38 -28.71 13.05
C ALA A 37 -9.91 -28.58 12.62
N GLU A 38 -9.61 -27.76 11.60
CA GLU A 38 -8.24 -27.51 11.16
C GLU A 38 -7.49 -26.63 12.17
N ARG A 39 -8.12 -25.56 12.67
CA ARG A 39 -7.52 -24.67 13.68
C ARG A 39 -7.18 -25.42 14.98
N GLN A 40 -7.98 -26.41 15.37
CA GLN A 40 -7.75 -27.24 16.56
C GLN A 40 -6.48 -28.12 16.46
N LYS A 41 -5.93 -28.35 15.26
CA LYS A 41 -4.65 -29.07 15.08
C LYS A 41 -3.42 -28.18 15.32
N SER A 42 -3.59 -26.85 15.40
CA SER A 42 -2.50 -25.91 15.62
C SER A 42 -1.71 -26.23 16.88
N LYS A 43 -0.38 -26.09 16.87
CA LYS A 43 0.47 -26.21 18.08
C LYS A 43 0.27 -25.06 19.07
N THR A 44 -0.12 -23.88 18.57
CA THR A 44 -0.38 -22.68 19.39
C THR A 44 -1.75 -22.79 20.07
N LEU A 45 -1.78 -22.74 21.41
CA LEU A 45 -3.01 -22.87 22.22
C LEU A 45 -4.08 -21.85 21.83
N LYS A 46 -3.69 -20.57 21.72
CA LYS A 46 -4.57 -19.47 21.29
C LYS A 46 -5.32 -19.78 19.99
N ASN A 47 -4.64 -20.33 18.98
CA ASN A 47 -5.28 -20.68 17.70
C ASN A 47 -6.30 -21.81 17.83
N ARG A 48 -6.15 -22.71 18.82
CA ARG A 48 -7.10 -23.80 19.08
C ARG A 48 -8.32 -23.30 19.84
N GLU A 49 -8.10 -22.51 20.88
CA GLU A 49 -9.15 -22.00 21.76
C GLU A 49 -9.92 -20.85 21.11
N GLN A 50 -9.25 -19.99 20.37
CA GLN A 50 -9.83 -18.86 19.63
C GLN A 50 -9.87 -19.15 18.13
N TRP A 51 -10.38 -20.32 17.78
CA TRP A 51 -10.35 -20.87 16.41
C TRP A 51 -11.00 -19.95 15.36
N TRP A 52 -12.00 -19.15 15.77
CA TRP A 52 -12.75 -18.21 14.91
C TRP A 52 -11.99 -16.90 14.65
N LEU A 53 -10.95 -16.57 15.43
CA LEU A 53 -10.16 -15.36 15.26
C LEU A 53 -8.96 -15.60 14.36
N PHE A 54 -8.46 -14.55 13.70
CA PHE A 54 -7.14 -14.59 13.09
C PHE A 54 -6.06 -14.81 14.16
N GLU A 55 -5.00 -15.54 13.80
CA GLU A 55 -3.85 -15.74 14.69
C GLU A 55 -3.28 -14.39 15.19
N ARG A 56 -3.22 -13.42 14.27
CA ARG A 56 -2.86 -12.03 14.55
C ARG A 56 -3.94 -11.11 13.97
N ALA A 57 -4.90 -10.70 14.82
CA ALA A 57 -6.03 -9.86 14.42
C ALA A 57 -5.67 -8.41 14.08
N ARG A 58 -4.52 -7.90 14.55
CA ARG A 58 -4.02 -6.53 14.28
C ARG A 58 -5.06 -5.42 14.50
N PRO A 59 -5.76 -5.37 15.65
CA PRO A 59 -6.73 -4.31 15.93
C PRO A 59 -6.12 -2.90 15.79
N GLU A 60 -4.85 -2.73 16.19
CA GLU A 60 -4.12 -1.48 16.09
C GLU A 60 -4.04 -0.93 14.66
N MET A 61 -3.97 -1.83 13.67
CA MET A 61 -3.95 -1.46 12.24
C MET A 61 -5.32 -0.95 11.79
N PHE A 62 -6.39 -1.66 12.16
CA PHE A 62 -7.76 -1.28 11.81
C PHE A 62 -8.20 0.01 12.52
N GLU A 63 -7.77 0.20 13.77
CA GLU A 63 -7.94 1.45 14.52
C GLU A 63 -7.22 2.61 13.84
N ALA A 64 -5.97 2.40 13.38
CA ALA A 64 -5.20 3.42 12.67
C ALA A 64 -5.87 3.88 11.37
N PHE A 65 -6.71 3.06 10.74
CA PHE A 65 -7.50 3.50 9.59
C PHE A 65 -8.53 4.58 9.96
N GLY A 66 -8.98 4.67 11.21
CA GLY A 66 -9.92 5.72 11.66
C GLY A 66 -11.19 5.77 10.81
N ALA A 67 -11.56 6.94 10.29
CA ALA A 67 -12.67 7.12 9.33
C ALA A 67 -12.21 7.08 7.85
N ARG A 68 -10.96 6.73 7.56
CA ARG A 68 -10.42 6.80 6.20
C ARG A 68 -11.07 5.73 5.31
N PRO A 69 -11.47 6.07 4.08
CA PRO A 69 -12.15 5.16 3.15
C PRO A 69 -11.20 4.18 2.47
N ARG A 70 -9.90 4.48 2.48
CA ARG A 70 -8.85 3.71 1.82
C ARG A 70 -7.54 3.80 2.60
N TYR A 71 -6.63 2.89 2.31
CA TYR A 71 -5.26 2.88 2.84
C TYR A 71 -4.25 2.59 1.73
N LEU A 72 -2.99 2.91 1.98
CA LEU A 72 -1.88 2.59 1.08
C LEU A 72 -1.30 1.23 1.42
N ALA A 73 -0.97 0.47 0.38
CA ALA A 73 -0.40 -0.85 0.53
C ALA A 73 0.78 -1.10 -0.43
N THR A 74 1.76 -1.88 0.01
CA THR A 74 2.84 -2.39 -0.82
C THR A 74 3.20 -3.82 -0.40
N CYS A 75 3.69 -4.65 -1.32
CA CYS A 75 4.12 -6.02 -1.00
C CYS A 75 5.38 -6.00 -0.13
N LEU A 76 5.46 -6.85 0.89
CA LEU A 76 6.65 -6.99 1.72
C LEU A 76 7.88 -7.35 0.88
N VAL A 77 7.74 -8.31 -0.03
CA VAL A 77 8.78 -8.75 -0.97
C VAL A 77 8.26 -8.58 -2.39
N ALA A 78 8.98 -7.83 -3.23
CA ALA A 78 8.61 -7.61 -4.63
C ALA A 78 9.78 -7.11 -5.47
N LYS A 79 9.92 -7.61 -6.69
CA LYS A 79 10.89 -7.13 -7.69
C LYS A 79 10.83 -5.62 -7.93
N HIS A 80 9.61 -5.07 -8.00
CA HIS A 80 9.36 -3.63 -8.23
C HIS A 80 8.70 -3.02 -7.00
N ARG A 81 9.13 -1.82 -6.61
CA ARG A 81 8.52 -1.08 -5.51
C ARG A 81 7.40 -0.19 -6.04
N PHE A 82 6.16 -0.60 -5.81
CA PHE A 82 4.99 0.22 -6.08
C PHE A 82 4.05 0.24 -4.89
N PHE A 83 3.28 1.31 -4.81
CA PHE A 83 2.21 1.49 -3.83
C PHE A 83 0.87 1.50 -4.54
N VAL A 84 -0.15 0.96 -3.88
CA VAL A 84 -1.52 0.91 -4.39
C VAL A 84 -2.49 1.40 -3.32
N TRP A 85 -3.56 2.04 -3.76
CA TRP A 85 -4.74 2.24 -2.95
C TRP A 85 -5.45 0.90 -2.74
N GLN A 86 -5.90 0.66 -1.52
CA GLN A 86 -6.83 -0.41 -1.17
C GLN A 86 -8.01 0.19 -0.43
N ASP A 87 -9.20 -0.29 -0.76
CA ASP A 87 -10.40 0.07 -0.04
C ASP A 87 -10.31 -0.45 1.40
N ARG A 88 -10.87 0.29 2.37
CA ARG A 88 -10.90 -0.10 3.79
C ARG A 88 -11.50 -1.50 4.01
N CYS A 89 -12.41 -1.94 3.14
CA CYS A 89 -13.03 -3.26 3.21
C CYS A 89 -12.05 -4.41 2.92
N VAL A 90 -10.93 -4.13 2.26
CA VAL A 90 -9.95 -5.15 1.88
C VAL A 90 -9.08 -5.46 3.09
N VAL A 91 -9.06 -6.73 3.49
CA VAL A 91 -8.19 -7.20 4.58
C VAL A 91 -6.81 -7.53 4.01
N PRO A 92 -5.73 -6.87 4.48
CA PRO A 92 -4.38 -7.14 4.00
C PRO A 92 -3.86 -8.49 4.52
N GLU A 93 -3.18 -9.23 3.65
CA GLU A 93 -2.52 -10.49 4.00
C GLU A 93 -1.18 -10.25 4.74
N ASN A 94 -0.58 -11.31 5.30
CA ASN A 94 0.64 -11.26 6.12
C ASN A 94 1.89 -10.71 5.42
N VAL A 95 1.95 -10.71 4.08
CA VAL A 95 3.06 -10.19 3.27
C VAL A 95 2.74 -8.84 2.63
N VAL A 96 1.85 -8.07 3.26
CA VAL A 96 1.47 -6.71 2.86
C VAL A 96 1.90 -5.72 3.92
N ILE A 97 2.58 -4.66 3.50
CA ILE A 97 2.85 -3.49 4.32
C ILE A 97 1.74 -2.47 4.08
N VAL A 98 1.21 -1.94 5.18
CA VAL A 98 0.08 -1.02 5.21
C VAL A 98 0.55 0.32 5.77
N VAL A 99 0.21 1.39 5.07
CA VAL A 99 0.38 2.76 5.54
C VAL A 99 -1.02 3.37 5.67
N ALA A 100 -1.43 3.67 6.92
CA ALA A 100 -2.77 4.15 7.28
C ALA A 100 -3.01 5.63 6.89
N ARG A 101 -2.78 5.94 5.62
CA ARG A 101 -2.94 7.26 4.99
C ARG A 101 -3.90 7.14 3.82
N SER A 102 -4.57 8.25 3.49
CA SER A 102 -5.59 8.31 2.44
C SER A 102 -5.40 9.47 1.46
N ASP A 103 -4.32 10.24 1.63
CA ASP A 103 -3.95 11.41 0.83
C ASP A 103 -2.98 11.07 -0.30
N ASP A 104 -3.17 11.71 -1.44
CA ASP A 104 -2.36 11.47 -2.63
C ASP A 104 -0.94 12.07 -2.52
N ILE A 105 -0.69 12.98 -1.58
CA ILE A 105 0.65 13.52 -1.30
C ILE A 105 1.56 12.42 -0.73
N THR A 106 1.11 11.73 0.32
CA THR A 106 1.87 10.61 0.90
C THR A 106 2.08 9.53 -0.16
N PHE A 107 1.05 9.21 -0.94
CA PHE A 107 1.19 8.28 -2.06
C PHE A 107 2.29 8.74 -3.02
N GLY A 108 2.27 10.00 -3.46
CA GLY A 108 3.24 10.55 -4.40
C GLY A 108 4.67 10.52 -3.87
N ILE A 109 4.87 10.92 -2.61
CA ILE A 109 6.20 10.88 -1.97
C ILE A 109 6.73 9.45 -1.91
N LEU A 110 5.91 8.49 -1.44
CA LEU A 110 6.32 7.09 -1.34
C LEU A 110 6.50 6.42 -2.70
N HIS A 111 5.80 6.90 -3.73
CA HIS A 111 5.91 6.37 -5.09
C HIS A 111 7.01 7.04 -5.92
N SER A 112 7.71 8.05 -5.39
CA SER A 112 8.82 8.71 -6.06
C SER A 112 10.08 7.84 -6.15
N ARG A 113 10.93 8.14 -7.13
CA ARG A 113 12.29 7.60 -7.26
C ARG A 113 13.12 7.80 -5.99
N PHE A 114 12.90 8.88 -5.23
CA PHE A 114 13.62 9.15 -3.99
C PHE A 114 13.32 8.10 -2.92
N HIS A 115 12.04 7.77 -2.73
CA HIS A 115 11.65 6.73 -1.79
C HIS A 115 12.01 5.33 -2.30
N GLU A 116 11.88 5.08 -3.61
CA GLU A 116 12.32 3.83 -4.22
C GLU A 116 13.80 3.57 -3.92
N LEU A 117 14.70 4.51 -4.26
CA LEU A 117 16.14 4.38 -4.04
C LEU A 117 16.49 4.23 -2.56
N TRP A 118 15.88 5.04 -1.69
CA TRP A 118 16.08 4.90 -0.23
C TRP A 118 15.66 3.52 0.26
N SER A 119 14.47 3.07 -0.13
CA SER A 119 13.96 1.76 0.28
C SER A 119 14.85 0.61 -0.20
N LEU A 120 15.35 0.67 -1.44
CA LEU A 120 16.25 -0.35 -1.98
C LEU A 120 17.61 -0.36 -1.26
N ARG A 121 18.14 0.81 -0.89
CA ARG A 121 19.37 0.92 -0.11
C ARG A 121 19.23 0.38 1.32
N MET A 122 18.07 0.60 1.94
CA MET A 122 17.82 0.25 3.35
C MET A 122 17.14 -1.11 3.58
N CYS A 123 16.68 -1.76 2.51
CA CYS A 123 16.03 -3.06 2.60
C CYS A 123 17.03 -4.21 2.78
N THR A 124 16.50 -5.38 3.13
CA THR A 124 17.23 -6.65 2.99
C THR A 124 16.76 -7.36 1.73
N PHE A 125 17.54 -8.31 1.23
CA PHE A 125 17.20 -9.08 0.05
C PHE A 125 16.92 -10.55 0.42
N LEU A 126 15.93 -11.17 -0.23
CA LEU A 126 15.48 -12.53 0.08
C LEU A 126 15.34 -13.41 -1.17
N GLY A 127 15.69 -14.70 -1.02
CA GLY A 127 15.43 -15.75 -2.01
C GLY A 127 16.42 -15.82 -3.18
N VAL A 128 16.17 -16.76 -4.10
CA VAL A 128 17.06 -17.04 -5.27
C VAL A 128 17.06 -15.89 -6.28
N GLY A 129 15.98 -15.11 -6.36
CA GLY A 129 15.88 -13.92 -7.20
C GLY A 129 16.44 -12.64 -6.57
N ASN A 130 16.88 -12.69 -5.31
CA ASN A 130 17.34 -11.54 -4.54
C ASN A 130 16.32 -10.37 -4.56
N ASP A 131 15.04 -10.68 -4.32
CA ASP A 131 13.98 -9.66 -4.33
C ASP A 131 14.06 -8.79 -3.07
N PRO A 132 13.89 -7.45 -3.18
CA PRO A 132 13.99 -6.55 -2.04
C PRO A 132 12.80 -6.72 -1.09
N ARG A 133 13.13 -6.83 0.21
CA ARG A 133 12.19 -6.94 1.33
C ARG A 133 12.03 -5.60 2.04
N TYR A 134 10.90 -4.95 1.85
CA TYR A 134 10.57 -3.67 2.47
C TYR A 134 10.23 -3.84 3.95
N THR A 135 11.13 -3.41 4.82
CA THR A 135 10.92 -3.43 6.27
C THR A 135 10.55 -2.02 6.73
N PRO A 136 9.34 -1.76 7.26
CA PRO A 136 8.90 -0.41 7.59
C PRO A 136 9.87 0.36 8.49
N THR A 137 10.45 -0.30 9.49
CA THR A 137 11.37 0.32 10.45
C THR A 137 12.68 0.78 9.82
N THR A 138 13.14 0.17 8.72
CA THR A 138 14.37 0.59 8.03
C THR A 138 14.11 1.38 6.77
N CYS A 139 12.95 1.22 6.13
CA CYS A 139 12.62 1.84 4.84
C CYS A 139 11.73 3.08 5.01
N PHE A 140 10.63 2.97 5.75
CA PHE A 140 9.65 4.07 5.91
C PHE A 140 10.04 4.99 7.05
N GLU A 141 10.31 4.43 8.23
CA GLU A 141 10.54 5.22 9.46
C GLU A 141 11.84 6.03 9.41
N THR A 142 12.81 5.58 8.63
CA THR A 142 14.08 6.31 8.41
C THR A 142 14.02 7.21 7.17
N PHE A 143 12.96 7.16 6.36
CA PHE A 143 12.92 7.94 5.12
C PHE A 143 12.91 9.44 5.45
N PRO A 144 13.85 10.24 4.94
CA PRO A 144 13.86 11.68 5.16
C PRO A 144 12.78 12.33 4.29
N PHE A 145 11.52 12.38 4.75
CA PHE A 145 10.41 13.03 4.05
C PHE A 145 10.71 14.52 3.77
N PRO A 146 10.12 15.16 2.74
CA PRO A 146 10.19 16.61 2.56
C PRO A 146 9.72 17.36 3.83
N GLU A 147 10.31 18.52 4.09
CA GLU A 147 9.95 19.36 5.24
C GLU A 147 8.46 19.75 5.18
N GLY A 148 7.77 19.73 6.34
CA GLY A 148 6.34 20.00 6.42
C GLY A 148 5.44 18.90 5.82
N MET A 149 6.02 17.82 5.32
CA MET A 149 5.31 16.68 4.71
C MET A 149 5.64 15.35 5.38
N THR A 150 6.17 15.36 6.61
CA THR A 150 6.40 14.12 7.36
C THR A 150 5.06 13.49 7.80
N PRO A 151 5.03 12.20 8.16
CA PRO A 151 3.84 11.60 8.78
C PRO A 151 3.35 12.34 10.03
N LYS A 152 4.27 12.99 10.77
CA LYS A 152 3.96 13.80 11.94
C LYS A 152 3.29 15.11 11.55
N ASP A 153 3.88 15.86 10.61
CA ASP A 153 3.38 17.18 10.18
C ASP A 153 1.99 17.07 9.57
N THR A 154 1.77 15.99 8.82
CA THR A 154 0.53 15.77 8.07
C THR A 154 -0.53 15.00 8.86
N LYS A 155 -0.36 14.81 10.17
CA LYS A 155 -1.27 14.01 11.02
C LYS A 155 -2.71 14.52 10.96
N LEU A 156 -2.90 15.84 10.93
CA LEU A 156 -4.21 16.51 10.91
C LEU A 156 -4.77 16.74 9.50
N GLY A 157 -3.97 16.52 8.46
CA GLY A 157 -4.37 16.78 7.08
C GLY A 157 -3.17 16.92 6.15
N ALA A 158 -3.47 16.94 4.86
CA ALA A 158 -2.50 17.29 3.83
C ALA A 158 -2.07 18.78 3.98
N PRO A 159 -0.78 19.11 3.79
CA PRO A 159 -0.34 20.49 3.76
C PRO A 159 -0.92 21.20 2.54
N ASP A 160 -1.42 22.42 2.73
CA ASP A 160 -2.01 23.25 1.66
C ASP A 160 -0.96 24.18 1.03
N THR A 161 0.12 23.60 0.52
CA THR A 161 1.18 24.35 -0.18
C THR A 161 1.10 24.13 -1.69
N PRO A 162 1.62 25.06 -2.52
CA PRO A 162 1.70 24.83 -3.96
C PRO A 162 2.45 23.55 -4.32
N THR A 163 3.56 23.24 -3.62
CA THR A 163 4.34 22.02 -3.87
C THR A 163 3.57 20.76 -3.50
N ALA A 164 2.79 20.78 -2.42
CA ALA A 164 1.91 19.68 -2.02
C ALA A 164 0.84 19.38 -3.09
N LYS A 165 0.20 20.43 -3.62
CA LYS A 165 -0.81 20.30 -4.70
C LYS A 165 -0.21 19.70 -5.97
N THR A 166 0.99 20.14 -6.36
CA THR A 166 1.67 19.56 -7.53
C THR A 166 1.98 18.07 -7.34
N ILE A 167 2.38 17.64 -6.13
CA ILE A 167 2.58 16.22 -5.83
C ILE A 167 1.25 15.47 -5.92
N GLU A 168 0.19 15.99 -5.30
CA GLU A 168 -1.15 15.40 -5.32
C GLU A 168 -1.67 15.20 -6.75
N GLU A 169 -1.54 16.20 -7.62
CA GLU A 169 -1.96 16.14 -9.01
C GLU A 169 -1.17 15.08 -9.80
N ALA A 170 0.16 15.07 -9.68
CA ALA A 170 1.02 14.09 -10.34
C ALA A 170 0.75 12.65 -9.83
N ALA A 171 0.53 12.51 -8.53
CA ALA A 171 0.16 11.26 -7.86
C ALA A 171 -1.16 10.70 -8.39
N LYS A 172 -2.22 11.51 -8.39
CA LYS A 172 -3.53 11.12 -8.93
C LYS A 172 -3.41 10.71 -10.38
N LYS A 173 -2.68 11.50 -11.19
CA LYS A 173 -2.48 11.20 -12.60
C LYS A 173 -1.77 9.85 -12.81
N LEU A 174 -0.71 9.57 -12.03
CA LEU A 174 -0.01 8.30 -12.09
C LEU A 174 -0.94 7.14 -11.70
N ASP A 175 -1.72 7.29 -10.63
CA ASP A 175 -2.65 6.24 -10.19
C ASP A 175 -3.76 5.97 -11.22
N GLU A 176 -4.37 7.02 -11.77
CA GLU A 176 -5.36 6.93 -12.84
C GLU A 176 -4.82 6.18 -14.05
N LEU A 177 -3.64 6.57 -14.55
CA LEU A 177 -3.02 5.92 -15.71
C LEU A 177 -2.72 4.44 -15.46
N ARG A 178 -2.21 4.10 -14.26
CA ARG A 178 -1.98 2.70 -13.87
C ARG A 178 -3.30 1.94 -13.79
N ASN A 179 -4.33 2.52 -13.20
CA ASN A 179 -5.65 1.88 -13.07
C ASN A 179 -6.34 1.67 -14.42
N SER A 180 -6.26 2.64 -15.35
CA SER A 180 -6.78 2.50 -16.71
C SER A 180 -6.04 1.42 -17.49
N TRP A 181 -4.72 1.31 -17.33
CA TRP A 181 -3.96 0.21 -17.96
C TRP A 181 -4.31 -1.15 -17.35
N LEU A 182 -4.49 -1.22 -16.03
CA LEU A 182 -4.87 -2.44 -15.32
C LEU A 182 -6.29 -2.89 -15.66
N ASN A 183 -7.19 -1.95 -15.93
CA ASN A 183 -8.61 -2.17 -16.15
C ASN A 183 -9.09 -1.39 -17.39
N PRO A 184 -8.68 -1.76 -18.61
CA PRO A 184 -9.15 -1.11 -19.82
C PRO A 184 -10.68 -1.20 -19.90
N ALA A 185 -11.33 -0.10 -20.28
CA ALA A 185 -12.80 -0.01 -20.31
C ALA A 185 -13.41 -0.97 -21.36
N GLU A 186 -12.64 -1.26 -22.41
CA GLU A 186 -12.98 -2.23 -23.45
C GLU A 186 -13.01 -3.66 -22.91
N TRP A 187 -12.28 -3.95 -21.84
CA TRP A 187 -12.08 -5.30 -21.30
C TRP A 187 -12.71 -5.53 -19.94
N THR A 188 -13.12 -4.46 -19.24
CA THR A 188 -13.48 -4.52 -17.82
C THR A 188 -14.84 -3.89 -17.56
N ASP A 189 -15.69 -4.62 -16.83
CA ASP A 189 -16.89 -4.09 -16.19
C ASP A 189 -16.66 -3.89 -14.70
N TRP A 190 -17.23 -2.82 -14.15
CA TRP A 190 -17.23 -2.55 -12.71
C TRP A 190 -18.55 -2.97 -12.11
N VAL A 191 -18.57 -4.12 -11.47
CA VAL A 191 -19.80 -4.76 -10.95
C VAL A 191 -19.89 -4.63 -9.43
N ILE A 192 -21.13 -4.60 -8.94
CA ILE A 192 -21.48 -4.70 -7.53
C ILE A 192 -22.88 -5.32 -7.44
N THR A 193 -23.07 -6.28 -6.55
CA THR A 193 -24.39 -6.87 -6.27
C THR A 193 -25.20 -5.96 -5.33
N PRO A 194 -26.53 -6.05 -5.30
CA PRO A 194 -27.35 -5.30 -4.34
C PRO A 194 -26.94 -5.57 -2.88
N GLN A 195 -26.55 -6.80 -2.57
CA GLN A 195 -26.08 -7.20 -1.24
C GLN A 195 -24.72 -6.58 -0.90
N GLU A 196 -23.78 -6.60 -1.86
CA GLU A 196 -22.47 -5.95 -1.70
C GLU A 196 -22.65 -4.44 -1.47
N GLN A 197 -23.53 -3.80 -2.24
CA GLN A 197 -23.83 -2.38 -2.11
C GLN A 197 -24.48 -2.04 -0.77
N ALA A 198 -25.47 -2.83 -0.33
CA ALA A 198 -26.13 -2.65 0.97
C ALA A 198 -25.14 -2.82 2.14
N ALA A 199 -24.14 -3.68 1.99
CA ALA A 199 -23.07 -3.88 2.97
C ALA A 199 -21.91 -2.86 2.87
N GLY A 200 -21.96 -1.93 1.90
CA GLY A 200 -20.96 -0.87 1.73
C GLY A 200 -19.66 -1.31 1.05
N PHE A 201 -19.65 -2.43 0.33
CA PHE A 201 -18.48 -2.86 -0.43
C PHE A 201 -18.28 -2.03 -1.71
N PRO A 202 -17.04 -1.88 -2.20
CA PRO A 202 -16.77 -1.17 -3.45
C PRO A 202 -17.13 -2.02 -4.67
N LYS A 203 -17.29 -1.36 -5.83
CA LYS A 203 -17.35 -2.06 -7.13
C LYS A 203 -16.05 -2.80 -7.38
N ARG A 204 -16.15 -3.98 -7.99
CA ARG A 204 -15.00 -4.82 -8.36
C ARG A 204 -14.85 -4.94 -9.88
N PRO A 205 -13.62 -4.96 -10.41
CA PRO A 205 -13.39 -5.12 -11.84
C PRO A 205 -13.56 -6.59 -12.24
N VAL A 206 -14.38 -6.85 -13.24
CA VAL A 206 -14.62 -8.17 -13.83
C VAL A 206 -14.34 -8.10 -15.32
N ALA A 207 -13.71 -9.15 -15.86
CA ALA A 207 -13.46 -9.24 -17.29
C ALA A 207 -14.78 -9.33 -18.07
N LYS A 208 -14.88 -8.57 -19.15
CA LYS A 208 -15.91 -8.77 -20.16
C LYS A 208 -15.72 -10.12 -20.87
N PRO A 209 -16.81 -10.75 -21.35
CA PRO A 209 -16.71 -12.03 -22.06
C PRO A 209 -15.69 -11.98 -23.20
N GLY A 210 -14.73 -12.91 -23.20
CA GLY A 210 -13.68 -13.00 -24.22
C GLY A 210 -12.40 -12.25 -23.88
N HIS A 211 -12.36 -11.46 -22.80
CA HIS A 211 -11.18 -10.71 -22.34
C HIS A 211 -10.55 -11.27 -21.05
N GLU A 212 -10.98 -12.44 -20.58
CA GLU A 212 -10.52 -13.04 -19.32
C GLU A 212 -9.01 -13.31 -19.35
N SER A 213 -8.49 -13.88 -20.45
CA SER A 213 -7.07 -14.15 -20.61
C SER A 213 -6.25 -12.87 -20.69
N ASP A 214 -6.74 -11.86 -21.42
CA ASP A 214 -6.04 -10.59 -21.59
C ASP A 214 -5.93 -9.85 -20.25
N LEU A 215 -7.06 -9.73 -19.54
CA LEU A 215 -7.11 -9.04 -18.26
C LEU A 215 -6.28 -9.74 -17.18
N LYS A 216 -6.16 -11.08 -17.24
CA LYS A 216 -5.27 -11.84 -16.35
C LYS A 216 -3.81 -11.42 -16.48
N THR A 217 -3.36 -10.97 -17.66
CA THR A 217 -1.99 -10.48 -17.87
C THR A 217 -1.77 -9.04 -17.38
N ARG A 218 -2.83 -8.27 -17.16
CA ARG A 218 -2.77 -6.88 -16.66
C ARG A 218 -2.47 -6.83 -15.16
N THR A 219 -1.21 -7.06 -14.83
CA THR A 219 -0.67 -6.99 -13.46
C THR A 219 0.32 -5.83 -13.32
N LEU A 220 0.46 -5.28 -12.12
CA LEU A 220 1.44 -4.21 -11.89
C LEU A 220 2.87 -4.70 -12.13
N THR A 221 3.19 -5.95 -11.76
CA THR A 221 4.49 -6.54 -12.08
C THR A 221 4.77 -6.52 -13.58
N ASN A 222 3.79 -6.88 -14.43
CA ASN A 222 3.95 -6.83 -15.88
C ASN A 222 4.07 -5.40 -16.41
N LEU A 223 3.27 -4.47 -15.89
CA LEU A 223 3.35 -3.05 -16.25
C LEU A 223 4.76 -2.48 -15.98
N TYR A 224 5.31 -2.75 -14.80
CA TYR A 224 6.63 -2.25 -14.41
C TYR A 224 7.79 -3.02 -15.07
N ASN A 225 7.59 -4.27 -15.46
CA ASN A 225 8.54 -4.99 -16.32
C ASN A 225 8.60 -4.38 -17.73
N GLN A 226 7.45 -3.99 -18.31
CA GLN A 226 7.38 -3.38 -19.64
C GLN A 226 7.82 -1.91 -19.62
N ARG A 227 7.53 -1.20 -18.53
CA ARG A 227 7.80 0.24 -18.30
C ARG A 227 7.55 1.10 -19.55
N PRO A 228 6.30 1.17 -20.04
CA PRO A 228 5.97 1.94 -21.24
C PRO A 228 6.29 3.42 -21.05
N THR A 229 6.51 4.14 -22.16
CA THR A 229 6.93 5.55 -22.16
C THR A 229 6.01 6.45 -21.33
N TRP A 230 4.69 6.27 -21.41
CA TRP A 230 3.74 7.05 -20.62
C TRP A 230 3.95 6.86 -19.10
N LEU A 231 4.34 5.66 -18.66
CA LEU A 231 4.58 5.36 -17.26
C LEU A 231 5.86 6.07 -16.82
N ALA A 232 6.92 6.00 -17.62
CA ALA A 232 8.18 6.70 -17.35
C ALA A 232 7.97 8.22 -17.24
N ILE A 233 7.19 8.82 -18.15
CA ILE A 233 6.87 10.26 -18.13
C ILE A 233 6.05 10.62 -16.87
N ALA A 234 5.07 9.80 -16.49
CA ALA A 234 4.25 10.06 -15.30
C ALA A 234 5.10 10.01 -14.01
N HIS A 235 6.03 9.05 -13.92
CA HIS A 235 6.99 8.99 -12.82
C HIS A 235 7.94 10.19 -12.82
N GLU A 236 8.47 10.60 -13.97
CA GLU A 236 9.35 11.77 -14.05
C GLU A 236 8.64 13.05 -13.60
N ALA A 237 7.37 13.22 -13.95
CA ALA A 237 6.56 14.34 -13.49
C ALA A 237 6.37 14.32 -11.97
N LEU A 238 6.08 13.14 -11.40
CA LEU A 238 5.96 12.96 -9.95
C LEU A 238 7.30 13.24 -9.24
N ASP A 239 8.42 12.74 -9.76
CA ASP A 239 9.74 12.95 -9.19
C ASP A 239 10.12 14.43 -9.19
N LYS A 240 9.83 15.17 -10.26
CA LYS A 240 10.03 16.63 -10.30
C LYS A 240 9.20 17.35 -9.24
N ALA A 241 7.95 16.94 -9.04
CA ALA A 241 7.09 17.53 -8.01
C ALA A 241 7.63 17.27 -6.60
N VAL A 242 8.09 16.05 -6.33
CA VAL A 242 8.66 15.68 -5.03
C VAL A 242 10.02 16.37 -4.80
N ALA A 243 10.86 16.50 -5.84
CA ALA A 243 12.12 17.23 -5.76
C ALA A 243 11.91 18.70 -5.39
N ALA A 244 10.87 19.33 -5.94
CA ALA A 244 10.49 20.70 -5.59
C ALA A 244 10.09 20.82 -4.10
N ALA A 245 9.42 19.81 -3.53
CA ALA A 245 9.11 19.78 -2.10
C ALA A 245 10.36 19.59 -1.22
N TYR A 246 11.41 18.94 -1.71
CA TYR A 246 12.73 18.92 -1.08
C TYR A 246 13.52 20.24 -1.25
N GLY A 247 13.00 21.20 -2.03
CA GLY A 247 13.73 22.42 -2.38
C GLY A 247 14.85 22.23 -3.41
N TRP A 248 14.94 21.07 -4.05
CA TRP A 248 15.98 20.72 -5.03
C TRP A 248 15.65 21.30 -6.41
N LYS A 249 15.87 22.61 -6.56
CA LYS A 249 15.61 23.35 -7.81
C LYS A 249 16.50 22.93 -8.98
N ASP A 250 17.63 22.28 -8.69
CA ASP A 250 18.61 21.76 -9.63
C ASP A 250 18.34 20.29 -10.02
N TYR A 251 17.23 19.70 -9.55
CA TYR A 251 16.87 18.32 -9.87
C TYR A 251 16.65 18.13 -11.37
N SER A 252 17.26 17.07 -11.90
CA SER A 252 16.99 16.57 -13.24
C SER A 252 16.96 15.05 -13.25
N PRO A 253 16.26 14.42 -14.21
CA PRO A 253 16.23 12.96 -14.34
C PRO A 253 17.62 12.32 -14.50
N GLN A 254 18.61 13.12 -14.92
CA GLN A 254 20.00 12.71 -15.15
C GLN A 254 20.81 12.59 -13.85
N TRP A 255 20.28 13.04 -12.71
CA TRP A 255 20.92 12.79 -11.41
C TRP A 255 21.18 11.30 -11.21
N THR A 256 22.37 10.96 -10.75
CA THR A 256 22.71 9.57 -10.44
C THR A 256 22.00 9.10 -9.17
N ASP A 257 21.80 7.79 -9.04
CA ASP A 257 21.20 7.22 -7.84
C ASP A 257 22.04 7.55 -6.58
N GLU A 258 23.36 7.59 -6.71
CA GLU A 258 24.27 7.95 -5.61
C GLU A 258 24.16 9.41 -5.20
N ASP A 259 23.95 10.34 -6.14
CA ASP A 259 23.77 11.76 -5.79
C ASP A 259 22.47 11.99 -5.02
N ILE A 260 21.40 11.31 -5.43
CA ILE A 260 20.12 11.30 -4.71
C ILE A 260 20.32 10.73 -3.30
N LEU A 261 20.93 9.55 -3.20
CA LEU A 261 21.14 8.88 -1.91
C LEU A 261 22.02 9.69 -0.97
N ARG A 262 23.06 10.36 -1.50
CA ARG A 262 23.92 11.25 -0.70
C ARG A 262 23.12 12.41 -0.10
N ARG A 263 22.25 13.05 -0.88
CA ARG A 263 21.40 14.16 -0.41
C ARG A 263 20.35 13.69 0.61
N LEU A 264 19.71 12.54 0.36
CA LEU A 264 18.77 11.94 1.33
C LEU A 264 19.49 11.59 2.65
N LEU A 265 20.68 10.99 2.57
CA LEU A 265 21.47 10.66 3.76
C LEU A 265 21.85 11.92 4.56
N ALA A 266 22.27 13.01 3.89
CA ALA A 266 22.55 14.28 4.55
C ALA A 266 21.33 14.80 5.33
N LEU A 267 20.14 14.83 4.70
CA LEU A 267 18.90 15.23 5.36
C LEU A 267 18.53 14.32 6.54
N ASN A 268 18.77 13.01 6.42
CA ASN A 268 18.52 12.07 7.50
C ASN A 268 19.42 12.34 8.71
N LEU A 269 20.72 12.57 8.46
CA LEU A 269 21.70 12.86 9.51
C LEU A 269 21.39 14.19 10.22
N GLU A 270 21.09 15.25 9.48
CA GLU A 270 20.71 16.56 10.02
C GLU A 270 19.56 16.44 11.02
N ARG A 271 18.50 15.72 10.65
CA ARG A 271 17.32 15.49 11.52
C ARG A 271 17.62 14.59 12.72
N GLY A 272 18.52 13.63 12.55
CA GLY A 272 19.00 12.80 13.66
C GLY A 272 19.67 13.65 14.74
N THR A 273 20.49 14.62 14.34
CA THR A 273 21.10 15.59 15.26
C THR A 273 20.06 16.47 15.97
N GLU A 274 19.08 17.01 15.24
CA GLU A 274 18.03 17.86 15.82
C GLU A 274 17.19 17.13 16.88
N GLN A 275 16.86 15.86 16.64
CA GLN A 275 16.08 15.04 17.59
C GLN A 275 16.85 14.70 18.86
N ILE A 276 18.17 14.61 18.80
CA ILE A 276 19.04 14.40 19.97
C ILE A 276 19.11 15.71 20.77
N SER A 277 19.31 16.85 20.10
CA SER A 277 19.35 18.17 20.75
C SER A 277 18.02 18.59 21.37
N ALA A 278 16.87 18.18 20.82
CA ALA A 278 15.56 18.49 21.38
C ALA A 278 15.16 17.64 22.61
N LYS A 279 15.95 16.62 22.96
CA LYS A 279 15.72 15.73 24.10
C LYS A 279 16.70 15.94 25.27
N GLY A 280 17.74 16.76 25.09
CA GLY A 280 18.70 17.16 26.13
C GLY A 280 18.32 18.50 26.73
#